data_AF-A0A2G9T930-F1
#
_entry.id   AF-A0A2G9T930-F1
#
_cell.length_a   1.000
_cell.length_b   1.000
_cell.length_c   1.000
_cell.angle_alpha   90.00
_cell.angle_beta   90.00
_cell.angle_gamma   90.00
#
_symmetry.space_group_name_H-M   'P 1'
#
loop_
_entity.id
_entity.type
_entity.pdbx_description
1 polymer ?
#
loop_
_entity_poly.entity_id
_entity_poly.type
_entity_poly.pdbx_seq_one_letter_code
_entity_poly.pdbx_strand_id
1 'polypeptide(L)'
;MKFMVEAMGAKFTPYLSRHNNILIAKSAGVEKVEKAREWDIQVVNYQWLADNYAGQRVEADNQRYQLGQPCEDVSPGPYALEMINDQFKQLLRKFSL
;
A
#
# COMPACT_ATOMS: atom_id res chain seq x y z
N MET A 1 4.44 5.28 -1.67
CA MET A 1 3.42 4.48 -0.93
C MET A 1 2.39 5.30 -0.15
N LYS A 2 2.80 6.22 0.75
CA LYS A 2 1.89 7.04 1.58
C LYS A 2 0.77 7.72 0.79
N PHE A 3 1.10 8.30 -0.37
CA PHE A 3 0.14 8.95 -1.24
C PHE A 3 -0.99 8.01 -1.71
N MET A 4 -0.67 6.76 -2.10
CA MET A 4 -1.69 5.81 -2.56
C MET A 4 -2.69 5.51 -1.45
N VAL A 5 -2.19 5.30 -0.22
CA VAL A 5 -3.01 5.07 0.97
C VAL A 5 -3.91 6.28 1.24
N GLU A 6 -3.36 7.49 1.23
CA GLU A 6 -4.12 8.72 1.48
C GLU A 6 -5.14 9.03 0.38
N ALA A 7 -4.80 8.79 -0.88
CA ALA A 7 -5.68 8.99 -2.03
C ALA A 7 -6.87 8.02 -2.02
N MET A 8 -6.72 6.84 -1.42
CA MET A 8 -7.80 5.88 -1.17
C MET A 8 -8.66 6.25 0.05
N GLY A 9 -8.35 7.36 0.75
CA GLY A 9 -9.04 7.77 1.97
C GLY A 9 -8.60 7.02 3.23
N ALA A 10 -7.51 6.25 3.16
CA ALA A 10 -6.96 5.52 4.30
C ALA A 10 -5.85 6.33 5.02
N LYS A 11 -5.55 5.94 6.26
CA LYS A 11 -4.52 6.58 7.08
C LYS A 11 -3.22 5.77 7.08
N PHE A 12 -2.13 6.40 6.63
CA PHE A 12 -0.80 5.82 6.75
C PHE A 12 -0.18 6.11 8.13
N THR A 13 0.41 5.09 8.77
CA THR A 13 1.23 5.25 9.98
C THR A 13 2.61 4.62 9.78
N PRO A 14 3.70 5.28 10.18
CA PRO A 14 5.05 4.72 10.06
C PRO A 14 5.34 3.62 11.10
N TYR A 15 4.58 3.62 12.20
CA TYR A 15 4.62 2.61 13.26
C TYR A 15 3.40 1.68 13.17
N LEU A 16 3.56 0.47 13.71
CA LEU A 16 2.49 -0.50 13.88
C LEU A 16 1.88 -0.33 15.27
N SER A 17 0.57 -0.37 15.35
CA SER A 17 -0.23 -0.29 16.57
C SER A 17 -1.48 -1.18 16.42
N ARG A 18 -2.16 -1.48 17.53
CA ARG A 18 -3.43 -2.23 17.51
C ARG A 18 -4.59 -1.49 16.82
N HIS A 19 -4.41 -0.22 16.49
CA HIS A 19 -5.41 0.56 15.73
C HIS A 19 -5.23 0.43 14.22
N ASN A 20 -4.17 -0.24 13.76
CA ASN A 20 -3.95 -0.49 12.34
C ASN A 20 -4.77 -1.70 11.88
N ASN A 21 -5.37 -1.60 10.71
CA ASN A 21 -6.18 -2.67 10.13
C ASN A 21 -5.34 -3.57 9.20
N ILE A 22 -4.36 -3.00 8.51
CA ILE A 22 -3.54 -3.69 7.51
C ILE A 22 -2.08 -3.26 7.68
N LEU A 23 -1.16 -4.23 7.56
CA LEU A 23 0.27 -4.04 7.39
C LEU A 23 0.67 -4.45 5.97
N ILE A 24 1.32 -3.54 5.25
CA ILE A 24 1.92 -3.83 3.95
C ILE A 24 3.39 -4.19 4.16
N ALA A 25 3.80 -5.38 3.74
CA ALA A 25 5.17 -5.87 3.91
C ALA A 25 5.69 -6.61 2.67
N LYS A 26 7.01 -6.65 2.50
CA LYS A 26 7.67 -7.38 1.40
C LYS A 26 8.09 -8.80 1.80
N SER A 27 8.56 -8.96 3.03
CA SER A 27 9.15 -10.20 3.52
C SER A 27 8.54 -10.61 4.86
N ALA A 28 8.42 -11.92 5.08
CA ALA A 28 8.08 -12.47 6.38
C ALA A 28 9.30 -12.39 7.34
N GLY A 29 9.07 -12.61 8.64
CA GLY A 29 10.14 -12.73 9.64
C GLY A 29 10.71 -11.40 10.16
N VAL A 30 10.12 -10.27 9.81
CA VAL A 30 10.40 -8.99 10.47
C VAL A 30 9.48 -8.81 11.67
N GLU A 31 9.97 -8.18 12.74
CA GLU A 31 9.25 -8.00 14.01
C GLU A 31 7.83 -7.44 13.83
N LYS A 32 7.66 -6.47 12.90
CA LYS A 32 6.34 -5.90 12.59
C LYS A 32 5.34 -6.93 12.04
N VAL A 33 5.79 -7.90 11.24
CA VAL A 33 4.91 -8.94 10.67
C VAL A 33 4.47 -9.92 11.75
N GLU A 34 5.39 -10.34 12.61
CA GLU A 34 5.07 -11.22 13.73
C GLU A 34 4.10 -10.52 14.71
N LYS A 35 4.36 -9.26 15.05
CA LYS A 35 3.45 -8.46 15.89
C LYS A 35 2.09 -8.21 15.24
N ALA A 36 2.04 -7.99 13.93
CA ALA A 36 0.77 -7.84 13.22
C ALA A 36 -0.07 -9.12 13.34
N ARG A 37 0.55 -10.29 13.13
CA ARG A 37 -0.12 -11.59 13.31
C ARG A 37 -0.60 -11.82 14.74
N GLU A 38 0.22 -11.50 15.75
CA GLU A 38 -0.18 -11.58 17.16
C GLU A 38 -1.39 -10.69 17.49
N TRP A 39 -1.53 -9.56 16.79
CA TRP A 39 -2.62 -8.59 17.00
C TRP A 39 -3.79 -8.78 16.05
N ASP A 40 -3.81 -9.86 15.27
CA ASP A 40 -4.83 -10.16 14.26
C ASP A 40 -4.98 -9.04 13.20
N ILE A 41 -3.87 -8.38 12.88
CA ILE A 41 -3.77 -7.37 11.82
C ILE A 41 -3.39 -8.09 10.52
N GLN A 42 -4.16 -7.86 9.47
CA GLN A 42 -3.91 -8.47 8.17
C GLN A 42 -2.57 -8.01 7.59
N VAL A 43 -1.80 -8.96 7.06
CA VAL A 43 -0.50 -8.69 6.43
C VAL A 43 -0.59 -8.99 4.95
N VAL A 44 -0.40 -7.97 4.12
CA VAL A 44 -0.47 -8.06 2.66
C VAL A 44 0.81 -7.56 2.00
N ASN A 45 1.02 -7.93 0.74
CA ASN A 45 2.10 -7.44 -0.09
C ASN A 45 1.71 -6.11 -0.79
N TYR A 46 2.67 -5.55 -1.53
CA TYR A 46 2.46 -4.28 -2.25
C TYR A 46 1.37 -4.35 -3.33
N GLN A 47 1.17 -5.51 -3.97
CA GLN A 47 0.18 -5.69 -5.04
C GLN A 47 -1.23 -5.35 -4.56
N TRP A 48 -1.58 -5.73 -3.32
CA TRP A 48 -2.88 -5.44 -2.74
C TRP A 48 -3.17 -3.94 -2.73
N LEU A 49 -2.19 -3.13 -2.31
CA LEU A 49 -2.32 -1.67 -2.30
C LEU A 49 -2.42 -1.12 -3.72
N ALA A 50 -1.62 -1.65 -4.65
CA ALA A 50 -1.62 -1.17 -6.02
C ALA A 50 -2.92 -1.46 -6.77
N ASP A 51 -3.47 -2.67 -6.61
CA ASP A 51 -4.75 -3.07 -7.21
C ASP A 51 -5.91 -2.25 -6.65
N ASN A 52 -5.98 -2.08 -5.31
CA ASN A 52 -6.99 -1.22 -4.69
C ASN A 52 -6.86 0.25 -5.12
N TYR A 53 -5.64 0.76 -5.23
CA TYR A 53 -5.40 2.12 -5.70
C TYR A 53 -5.82 2.31 -7.16
N ALA A 54 -5.66 1.27 -8.00
CA ALA A 54 -6.15 1.24 -9.38
C ALA A 54 -7.69 1.11 -9.48
N GLY A 55 -8.39 1.00 -8.36
CA GLY A 55 -9.85 0.87 -8.30
C GLY A 55 -10.36 -0.56 -8.36
N GLN A 56 -9.48 -1.56 -8.34
CA GLN A 56 -9.86 -2.97 -8.22
C GLN A 56 -10.20 -3.22 -6.74
N ARG A 57 -11.47 -3.42 -6.41
CA ARG A 57 -11.88 -3.77 -5.04
C ARG A 57 -11.46 -5.20 -4.75
N VAL A 58 -10.29 -5.37 -4.13
CA VAL A 58 -9.69 -6.69 -3.89
C VAL A 58 -9.61 -7.02 -2.41
N GLU A 59 -9.93 -8.26 -2.08
CA GLU A 59 -9.94 -8.76 -0.71
C GLU A 59 -8.52 -9.11 -0.24
N ALA A 60 -8.21 -8.83 1.02
CA ALA A 60 -6.86 -8.97 1.58
C ALA A 60 -6.47 -10.42 1.91
N ASP A 61 -7.43 -11.31 2.01
CA ASP A 61 -7.26 -12.74 2.31
C ASP A 61 -6.83 -13.56 1.08
N ASN A 62 -7.06 -13.03 -0.12
CA ASN A 62 -6.66 -13.68 -1.37
C ASN A 62 -5.16 -14.01 -1.37
N GLN A 63 -4.86 -15.26 -1.72
CA GLN A 63 -3.52 -15.83 -1.70
C GLN A 63 -2.49 -14.95 -2.43
N ARG A 64 -2.87 -14.32 -3.56
CA ARG A 64 -2.00 -13.43 -4.36
C ARG A 64 -1.40 -12.28 -3.54
N TYR A 65 -2.11 -11.83 -2.51
CA TYR A 65 -1.71 -10.70 -1.68
C TYR A 65 -0.93 -11.10 -0.43
N GLN A 66 -0.74 -12.39 -0.20
CA GLN A 66 0.06 -12.87 0.93
C GLN A 66 1.55 -12.68 0.67
N LEU A 67 2.35 -12.71 1.74
CA LEU A 67 3.80 -12.59 1.66
C LEU A 67 4.42 -13.79 0.93
N GLY A 68 5.49 -13.54 0.17
CA GLY A 68 6.21 -14.57 -0.59
C GLY A 68 5.60 -14.90 -1.95
N GLN A 69 4.44 -14.34 -2.29
CA GLN A 69 3.92 -14.43 -3.65
C GLN A 69 4.70 -13.54 -4.63
N PRO A 70 4.82 -13.94 -5.90
CA PRO A 70 5.33 -13.07 -6.95
C PRO A 70 4.46 -11.80 -7.04
N CYS A 71 5.10 -10.63 -6.93
CA CYS A 71 4.50 -9.39 -7.38
C CYS A 71 4.75 -9.33 -8.89
N GLU A 72 3.72 -9.61 -9.69
CA GLU A 72 3.79 -9.32 -11.13
C GLU A 72 4.05 -7.83 -11.30
N ASP A 73 4.70 -7.43 -12.40
CA ASP A 73 5.03 -6.03 -12.66
C ASP A 73 3.74 -5.19 -12.65
N VAL A 74 3.48 -4.53 -11.53
CA VAL A 74 2.39 -3.58 -11.41
C VAL A 74 2.78 -2.42 -12.30
N SER A 75 2.11 -2.26 -13.43
CA SER A 75 2.34 -1.11 -14.30
C SER A 75 1.20 -0.11 -14.06
N PRO A 76 1.49 1.12 -13.59
CA PRO A 76 2.82 1.69 -13.39
C PRO A 76 3.47 1.23 -12.07
N GLY A 77 4.77 0.95 -12.10
CA GLY A 77 5.53 0.57 -10.90
C GLY A 77 5.52 1.68 -9.84
N PRO A 78 5.89 1.39 -8.58
CA PRO A 78 5.84 2.36 -7.49
C PRO A 78 6.53 3.69 -7.82
N TYR A 79 7.63 3.64 -8.58
CA TYR A 79 8.36 4.81 -9.05
C TYR A 79 7.57 5.64 -10.08
N ALA A 80 6.93 4.98 -11.05
CA ALA A 80 6.09 5.65 -12.04
C ALA A 80 4.85 6.28 -11.38
N LEU A 81 4.28 5.62 -10.38
CA LEU A 81 3.19 6.20 -9.57
C LEU A 81 3.62 7.44 -8.79
N GLU A 82 4.84 7.44 -8.22
CA GLU A 82 5.39 8.61 -7.54
C GLU A 82 5.65 9.77 -8.52
N MET A 83 6.16 9.48 -9.72
CA MET A 83 6.32 10.49 -10.77
C MET A 83 4.98 11.10 -11.22
N ILE A 84 3.95 10.29 -11.44
CA ILE A 84 2.61 10.76 -11.82
C ILE A 84 2.05 11.67 -10.72
N ASN A 85 2.19 11.28 -9.46
CA ASN A 85 1.76 12.08 -8.32
C ASN A 85 2.50 13.42 -8.24
N ASP A 86 3.82 13.43 -8.44
CA ASP A 86 4.62 14.66 -8.41
C ASP A 86 4.29 15.58 -9.59
N GLN A 87 4.03 15.02 -10.78
CA GLN A 87 3.50 15.78 -11.91
C GLN A 87 2.14 16.39 -11.59
N PHE A 88 1.23 15.63 -10.99
CA PHE A 88 -0.10 16.11 -10.63
C PHE A 88 -0.02 17.23 -9.58
N LYS A 89 0.81 17.07 -8.54
CA LYS A 89 1.07 18.13 -7.54
C LYS A 89 1.63 19.40 -8.17
N GLN A 90 2.54 19.27 -9.13
CA GLN A 90 3.07 20.41 -9.88
C GLN A 90 2.01 21.10 -10.73
N LEU A 91 1.12 20.34 -11.37
CA LEU A 91 -0.01 20.88 -12.12
C LEU A 91 -0.95 21.65 -11.20
N LEU A 92 -1.40 21.06 -10.08
CA LEU A 92 -2.27 21.74 -9.12
C LEU A 92 -1.66 23.04 -8.57
N ARG A 93 -0.35 23.06 -8.32
CA ARG A 93 0.37 24.29 -7.95
C ARG A 93 0.30 25.37 -9.03
N LYS A 94 0.35 25.00 -10.31
CA LYS A 94 0.25 25.94 -11.44
C LYS A 94 -1.16 26.50 -11.64
N PHE A 95 -2.20 25.76 -11.23
CA PHE A 95 -3.60 26.20 -11.34
C PHE A 95 -4.10 26.99 -10.12
N SER A 96 -3.28 27.17 -9.08
CA SER A 96 -3.61 27.95 -7.87
C SER A 96 -3.11 29.41 -7.93
N LEU A 97 -3.00 29.99 -9.14
CA LEU A 97 -2.67 31.40 -9.41
C LEU A 97 -3.84 32.12 -10.06
#